data_AF-U1N7N3-F1
#
_entry.id   AF-U1N7N3-F1
#
_cell.length_a   1.000
_cell.length_b   1.000
_cell.length_c   1.000
_cell.angle_alpha   90.00
_cell.angle_beta   90.00
_cell.angle_gamma   90.00
#
_symmetry.space_group_name_H-M   'P 1'
#
loop_
_entity.id
_entity.type
_entity.pdbx_description
1 polymer ?
#
loop_
_entity_poly.entity_id
_entity_poly.type
_entity_poly.pdbx_seq_one_letter_code
_entity_poly.pdbx_strand_id
1 'polypeptide(L)'
;MTKQQRIDEMNRYREQRKRRRDMLFAPVPGLLFVMLLADHIWWVGLGLMGLFASGSIVYLLKEGEAFARLSDENGARVATQNVYRILGGWYVFIVGSVASYKLVAPWWTWVLVIGIAVLLSLLYKRFNETVQSADAAQPVRSELATANGLI
;
A
#
# COMPACT_ATOMS: atom_id res chain seq x y z
N MET A 1 23.96 -10.72 -3.40
CA MET A 1 23.71 -9.35 -3.91
C MET A 1 23.87 -8.37 -2.76
N THR A 2 24.49 -7.22 -2.96
CA THR A 2 24.59 -6.21 -1.87
C THR A 2 23.24 -5.49 -1.69
N LYS A 3 23.02 -4.92 -0.50
CA LYS A 3 21.80 -4.13 -0.20
C LYS A 3 21.59 -2.99 -1.21
N GLN A 4 22.67 -2.30 -1.59
CA GLN A 4 22.61 -1.21 -2.57
C GLN A 4 22.21 -1.70 -3.97
N GLN A 5 22.77 -2.82 -4.43
CA GLN A 5 22.39 -3.40 -5.72
C GLN A 5 20.90 -3.77 -5.77
N ARG A 6 20.35 -4.31 -4.67
CA ARG A 6 18.91 -4.61 -4.54
C ARG A 6 18.05 -3.33 -4.59
N ILE A 7 18.51 -2.25 -3.97
CA ILE A 7 17.84 -0.93 -4.03
C ILE A 7 17.82 -0.41 -5.46
N ASP A 8 18.96 -0.44 -6.15
CA ASP A 8 19.09 0.07 -7.52
C ASP A 8 18.23 -0.72 -8.52
N GLU A 9 18.22 -2.05 -8.39
CA GLU A 9 17.35 -2.92 -9.21
C GLU A 9 15.87 -2.58 -8.98
N MET A 10 15.50 -2.33 -7.73
CA MET A 10 14.12 -2.02 -7.39
C MET A 10 13.70 -0.61 -7.82
N ASN A 11 14.62 0.36 -7.77
CA ASN A 11 14.42 1.69 -8.32
C ASN A 11 14.22 1.62 -9.84
N ARG A 12 15.06 0.86 -10.56
CA ARG A 12 14.91 0.65 -12.01
C ARG A 12 13.56 0.01 -12.36
N TYR A 13 13.13 -1.00 -11.60
CA TYR A 13 11.80 -1.60 -11.77
C TYR A 13 10.67 -0.57 -11.59
N ARG A 14 10.77 0.27 -10.56
CA ARG A 14 9.77 1.32 -10.29
C ARG A 14 9.76 2.37 -11.39
N GLU A 15 10.93 2.76 -11.88
CA GLU A 15 11.08 3.78 -12.92
C GLU A 15 10.45 3.33 -14.24
N GLN A 16 10.71 2.09 -14.66
CA GLN A 16 10.07 1.47 -15.83
C GLN A 16 8.54 1.46 -15.73
N ARG A 17 7.99 1.44 -14.52
CA ARG A 17 6.55 1.38 -14.26
C ARG A 17 6.00 2.69 -13.69
N LYS A 18 6.80 3.76 -13.66
CA LYS A 18 6.46 5.04 -13.03
C LYS A 18 5.18 5.61 -13.61
N ARG A 19 5.06 5.66 -14.94
CA ARG A 19 3.86 6.18 -15.61
C ARG A 19 2.58 5.42 -15.23
N ARG A 20 2.66 4.09 -15.14
CA ARG A 20 1.51 3.24 -14.75
C ARG A 20 1.17 3.42 -13.28
N ARG A 21 2.18 3.52 -12.41
CA ARG A 21 2.04 3.81 -10.99
C ARG A 21 1.35 5.17 -10.82
N ASP A 22 1.91 6.23 -11.38
CA ASP A 22 1.41 7.58 -11.21
C ASP A 22 -0.04 7.70 -11.73
N MET A 23 -0.38 7.04 -12.84
CA MET A 23 -1.77 6.96 -13.34
C MET A 23 -2.74 6.25 -12.37
N LEU A 24 -2.29 5.25 -11.62
CA LEU A 24 -3.13 4.51 -10.66
C LEU A 24 -3.31 5.28 -9.33
N PHE A 25 -2.28 5.98 -8.88
CA PHE A 25 -2.29 6.63 -7.56
C PHE A 25 -2.68 8.11 -7.60
N ALA A 26 -2.39 8.85 -8.70
CA ALA A 26 -2.67 10.28 -8.80
C ALA A 26 -4.17 10.65 -8.70
N PRO A 27 -5.13 9.85 -9.21
CA PRO A 27 -6.54 10.17 -9.09
C PRO A 27 -7.10 9.98 -7.67
N VAL A 28 -6.42 9.23 -6.80
CA VAL A 28 -6.96 8.83 -5.48
C VAL A 28 -7.28 10.02 -4.57
N PRO A 29 -6.41 11.04 -4.41
CA PRO A 29 -6.73 12.22 -3.59
C PRO A 29 -7.89 13.05 -4.15
N GLY A 30 -7.95 13.22 -5.47
CA GLY A 30 -9.04 13.93 -6.14
C GLY A 30 -10.38 13.22 -5.97
N LEU A 31 -10.39 11.90 -6.12
CA LEU A 31 -11.58 11.08 -5.90
C LEU A 31 -12.03 11.10 -4.43
N LEU A 32 -11.10 11.07 -3.48
CA LEU A 32 -11.41 11.23 -2.05
C LEU A 32 -12.09 12.59 -1.77
N PHE A 33 -11.57 13.67 -2.35
CA PHE A 33 -12.16 15.00 -2.21
C PHE A 33 -13.58 15.07 -2.80
N VAL A 34 -13.77 14.61 -4.03
CA VAL A 34 -15.09 14.55 -4.69
C VAL A 34 -16.06 13.70 -3.87
N MET A 35 -15.59 12.58 -3.34
CA MET A 35 -16.40 11.68 -2.53
C MET A 35 -16.92 12.34 -1.27
N LEU A 36 -16.08 13.10 -0.57
CA LEU A 36 -16.51 13.77 0.66
C LEU A 36 -17.54 14.88 0.36
N LEU A 37 -17.38 15.61 -0.73
CA LEU A 37 -18.18 16.82 -1.03
C LEU A 37 -19.41 16.61 -1.93
N ALA A 38 -19.42 15.57 -2.77
CA ALA A 38 -20.46 15.39 -3.78
C ALA A 38 -21.51 14.36 -3.33
N ASP A 39 -22.49 14.82 -2.54
CA ASP A 39 -23.52 13.97 -1.91
C ASP A 39 -24.50 13.29 -2.88
N HIS A 40 -24.62 13.77 -4.13
CA HIS A 40 -25.55 13.18 -5.10
C HIS A 40 -24.90 12.15 -6.04
N ILE A 41 -23.56 12.14 -6.14
CA ILE A 41 -22.82 11.29 -7.08
C ILE A 41 -21.74 10.45 -6.39
N TRP A 42 -21.78 10.36 -5.06
CA TRP A 42 -20.80 9.62 -4.26
C TRP A 42 -20.67 8.15 -4.69
N TRP A 43 -21.76 7.51 -5.12
CA TRP A 43 -21.72 6.11 -5.58
C TRP A 43 -20.86 5.91 -6.85
N VAL A 44 -20.85 6.90 -7.77
CA VAL A 44 -19.96 6.90 -8.95
C VAL A 44 -18.51 7.05 -8.49
N GLY A 45 -18.26 8.00 -7.58
CA GLY A 45 -16.95 8.18 -6.96
C GLY A 45 -16.46 6.92 -6.24
N LEU A 46 -17.37 6.16 -5.61
CA LEU A 46 -17.10 4.91 -4.92
C LEU A 46 -16.70 3.80 -5.86
N GLY A 47 -17.42 3.66 -6.97
CA GLY A 47 -17.06 2.74 -8.05
C GLY A 47 -15.68 3.05 -8.61
N LEU A 48 -15.39 4.32 -8.89
CA LEU A 48 -14.09 4.76 -9.38
C LEU A 48 -12.98 4.52 -8.35
N MET A 49 -13.17 4.87 -7.08
CA MET A 49 -12.23 4.58 -6.01
C MET A 49 -11.95 3.08 -5.89
N GLY A 50 -12.98 2.23 -5.99
CA GLY A 50 -12.82 0.78 -5.99
C GLY A 50 -11.98 0.29 -7.17
N LEU A 51 -12.19 0.84 -8.37
CA LEU A 51 -11.39 0.51 -9.56
C LEU A 51 -9.92 0.92 -9.38
N PHE A 52 -9.64 2.16 -8.96
CA PHE A 52 -8.27 2.61 -8.73
C PHE A 52 -7.60 1.88 -7.55
N ALA A 53 -8.34 1.60 -6.48
CA ALA A 53 -7.86 0.81 -5.35
C ALA A 53 -7.49 -0.60 -5.79
N SER A 54 -8.35 -1.30 -6.54
CA SER A 54 -8.06 -2.65 -7.04
C SER A 54 -6.83 -2.67 -7.95
N GLY A 55 -6.71 -1.71 -8.89
CA GLY A 55 -5.53 -1.57 -9.74
C GLY A 55 -4.25 -1.31 -8.93
N SER A 56 -4.34 -0.47 -7.90
CA SER A 56 -3.25 -0.15 -6.97
C SER A 56 -2.83 -1.37 -6.13
N ILE A 57 -3.80 -2.14 -5.63
CA ILE A 57 -3.57 -3.38 -4.89
C ILE A 57 -2.85 -4.40 -5.77
N VAL A 58 -3.33 -4.64 -7.00
CA VAL A 58 -2.68 -5.56 -7.94
C VAL A 58 -1.27 -5.11 -8.26
N TYR A 59 -1.05 -3.80 -8.44
CA TYR A 59 0.30 -3.25 -8.63
C TYR A 59 1.20 -3.51 -7.43
N LEU A 60 0.72 -3.24 -6.20
CA LEU A 60 1.48 -3.46 -4.96
C LEU A 60 1.80 -4.93 -4.75
N LEU A 61 0.88 -5.85 -5.05
CA LEU A 61 1.14 -7.29 -4.96
C LEU A 61 2.25 -7.72 -5.93
N LYS A 62 2.22 -7.23 -7.18
CA LYS A 62 3.28 -7.50 -8.17
C LYS A 62 4.62 -6.87 -7.81
N GLU A 63 4.59 -5.68 -7.21
CA GLU A 63 5.79 -5.01 -6.70
C GLU A 63 6.37 -5.79 -5.52
N GLY A 64 5.54 -6.22 -4.57
CA GLY A 64 5.95 -7.02 -3.42
C GLY A 64 6.48 -8.39 -3.81
N GLU A 65 5.94 -9.02 -4.86
CA GLU A 65 6.49 -10.26 -5.40
C GLU A 65 7.86 -10.05 -6.03
N ALA A 66 8.04 -8.99 -6.83
CA ALA A 66 9.34 -8.64 -7.39
C ALA A 66 10.37 -8.36 -6.30
N PHE A 67 9.95 -7.68 -5.22
CA PHE A 67 10.81 -7.34 -4.10
C PHE A 67 11.16 -8.53 -3.22
N ALA A 68 10.22 -9.46 -3.02
CA ALA A 68 10.46 -10.71 -2.32
C ALA A 68 11.51 -11.57 -3.05
N ARG A 69 11.49 -11.61 -4.39
CA ARG A 69 12.44 -12.38 -5.20
C ARG A 69 13.91 -11.93 -5.05
N LEU A 70 14.16 -10.74 -4.49
CA LEU A 70 15.53 -10.24 -4.25
C LEU A 70 16.22 -10.89 -3.04
N SER A 71 15.47 -11.49 -2.13
CA SER A 71 16.00 -12.25 -1.01
C SER A 71 16.00 -13.75 -1.34
N ASP A 72 17.00 -14.48 -0.85
CA ASP A 72 17.04 -15.94 -0.91
C ASP A 72 16.39 -16.59 0.32
N GLU A 73 16.17 -15.81 1.38
CA GLU A 73 15.58 -16.24 2.63
C GLU A 73 14.06 -16.33 2.53
N ASN A 74 13.51 -17.52 2.76
CA ASN A 74 12.07 -17.76 2.70
C ASN A 74 11.29 -16.91 3.72
N GLY A 75 11.86 -16.68 4.91
CA GLY A 75 11.25 -15.81 5.93
C GLY A 75 11.11 -14.37 5.46
N ALA A 76 12.15 -13.83 4.83
CA ALA A 76 12.18 -12.46 4.35
C ALA A 76 11.30 -12.26 3.11
N ARG A 77 11.23 -13.28 2.22
CA ARG A 77 10.28 -13.36 1.09
C ARG A 77 8.83 -13.22 1.55
N VAL A 78 8.40 -14.07 2.49
CA VAL A 78 7.01 -14.08 2.98
C VAL A 78 6.69 -12.79 3.72
N ALA A 79 7.59 -12.33 4.59
CA ALA A 79 7.40 -11.08 5.31
C ALA A 79 7.26 -9.89 4.35
N THR A 80 8.09 -9.82 3.31
CA THR A 80 8.02 -8.77 2.28
C THR A 80 6.68 -8.79 1.54
N GLN A 81 6.19 -9.95 1.12
CA GLN A 81 4.87 -10.05 0.50
C GLN A 81 3.75 -9.58 1.43
N ASN A 82 3.84 -9.89 2.73
CA ASN A 82 2.86 -9.47 3.72
C ASN A 82 2.88 -7.96 3.96
N VAL A 83 4.04 -7.30 3.94
CA VAL A 83 4.14 -5.83 3.96
C VAL A 83 3.32 -5.21 2.82
N TYR A 84 3.47 -5.73 1.60
CA TYR A 84 2.74 -5.22 0.44
C TYR A 84 1.24 -5.58 0.46
N ARG A 85 0.86 -6.73 1.03
CA ARG A 85 -0.54 -7.07 1.30
C ARG A 85 -1.19 -6.10 2.28
N ILE A 86 -0.48 -5.70 3.33
CA ILE A 86 -0.98 -4.72 4.32
C ILE A 86 -1.16 -3.35 3.68
N LEU A 87 -0.21 -2.93 2.84
CA LEU A 87 -0.35 -1.72 2.04
C LEU A 87 -1.57 -1.80 1.11
N GLY A 88 -1.85 -2.96 0.52
CA GLY A 88 -3.10 -3.20 -0.20
C GLY A 88 -4.35 -3.13 0.70
N GLY A 89 -4.26 -3.67 1.92
CA GLY A 89 -5.30 -3.61 2.94
C GLY A 89 -5.68 -2.18 3.31
N TRP A 90 -4.71 -1.26 3.33
CA TRP A 90 -4.98 0.18 3.52
C TRP A 90 -5.89 0.77 2.43
N TYR A 91 -5.75 0.35 1.17
CA TYR A 91 -6.65 0.81 0.10
C TYR A 91 -8.08 0.32 0.31
N VAL A 92 -8.25 -0.96 0.64
CA VAL A 92 -9.57 -1.54 0.95
C VAL A 92 -10.19 -0.81 2.14
N PHE A 93 -9.39 -0.58 3.18
CA PHE A 93 -9.80 0.13 4.38
C PHE A 93 -10.23 1.57 4.11
N ILE A 94 -9.49 2.32 3.28
CA ILE A 94 -9.85 3.68 2.87
C ILE A 94 -11.19 3.68 2.13
N VAL A 95 -11.35 2.84 1.10
CA VAL A 95 -12.60 2.76 0.33
C VAL A 95 -13.78 2.36 1.23
N GLY A 96 -13.59 1.36 2.10
CA GLY A 96 -14.62 0.90 3.03
C GLY A 96 -15.01 1.94 4.09
N SER A 97 -14.04 2.74 4.55
CA SER A 97 -14.30 3.84 5.49
C SER A 97 -15.13 4.94 4.85
N VAL A 98 -14.83 5.31 3.60
CA VAL A 98 -15.62 6.30 2.84
C VAL A 98 -17.02 5.79 2.54
N ALA A 99 -17.16 4.50 2.19
CA ALA A 99 -18.46 3.87 2.02
C ALA A 99 -19.28 3.92 3.31
N SER A 100 -18.67 3.55 4.44
CA SER A 100 -19.31 3.56 5.76
C SER A 100 -19.75 4.98 6.16
N TYR A 101 -18.93 5.99 5.85
CA TYR A 101 -19.29 7.40 6.05
C TYR A 101 -20.56 7.78 5.29
N LYS A 102 -20.61 7.50 3.97
CA LYS A 102 -21.73 7.90 3.11
C LYS A 102 -23.01 7.13 3.39
N LEU A 103 -22.89 5.90 3.90
CA LEU A 103 -24.02 5.10 4.34
C LEU A 103 -24.50 5.45 5.76
N VAL A 104 -23.92 6.47 6.40
CA VAL A 104 -24.25 6.92 7.76
C VAL A 104 -24.18 5.73 8.73
N ALA A 105 -23.07 5.00 8.66
CA ALA A 105 -22.87 3.82 9.48
C ALA A 105 -22.91 4.16 10.99
N PRO A 106 -23.40 3.24 11.84
CA PRO A 106 -23.52 3.46 13.28
C PRO A 106 -22.20 3.85 13.94
N TRP A 107 -22.26 4.57 15.06
CA TRP A 107 -21.06 5.09 15.74
C TRP A 107 -20.01 3.99 16.06
N TRP A 108 -20.44 2.76 16.37
CA TRP A 108 -19.56 1.64 16.71
C TRP A 108 -18.70 1.16 15.53
N THR A 109 -19.12 1.41 14.28
CA THR A 109 -18.28 1.07 13.11
C THR A 109 -17.02 1.92 13.08
N TRP A 110 -17.05 3.15 13.61
CA TRP A 110 -15.88 4.01 13.71
C TRP A 110 -14.86 3.51 14.73
N VAL A 111 -15.32 2.87 15.80
CA VAL A 111 -14.44 2.18 16.76
C VAL A 111 -13.70 1.03 16.08
N LEU A 112 -14.41 0.24 15.25
CA LEU A 112 -13.79 -0.81 14.45
C LEU A 112 -12.82 -0.25 13.42
N VAL A 113 -13.16 0.86 12.76
CA VAL A 113 -12.29 1.55 11.80
C VAL A 113 -10.96 1.94 12.48
N ILE A 114 -11.03 2.59 13.65
CA ILE A 114 -9.83 2.94 14.42
C ILE A 114 -9.03 1.70 14.81
N GLY A 115 -9.71 0.65 15.30
CA GLY A 115 -9.07 -0.62 15.66
C GLY A 115 -8.33 -1.27 14.48
N ILE A 116 -8.94 -1.30 13.30
CA ILE A 116 -8.33 -1.84 12.08
C ILE A 116 -7.14 -0.97 11.65
N ALA A 117 -7.25 0.36 11.70
CA ALA A 117 -6.15 1.26 11.37
C ALA A 117 -4.92 1.03 12.27
N VAL A 118 -5.15 0.86 13.58
CA VAL A 118 -4.08 0.52 14.54
C VAL A 118 -3.51 -0.86 14.21
N LEU A 119 -4.36 -1.87 13.99
CA LEU A 119 -3.92 -3.23 13.67
C LEU A 119 -3.08 -3.28 12.39
N LEU A 120 -3.52 -2.63 11.31
CA LEU A 120 -2.77 -2.56 10.05
C LEU A 120 -1.40 -1.88 10.24
N SER A 121 -1.33 -0.83 11.05
CA SER A 121 -0.08 -0.15 11.38
C SER A 121 0.88 -1.05 12.16
N LEU A 122 0.37 -1.76 13.16
CA LEU A 122 1.13 -2.69 13.98
C LEU A 122 1.64 -3.88 13.15
N LEU A 123 0.79 -4.44 12.29
CA LEU A 123 1.18 -5.51 11.38
C LEU A 123 2.25 -5.03 10.40
N TYR A 124 2.10 -3.83 9.82
CA TYR A 124 3.09 -3.24 8.92
C TYR A 124 4.48 -3.15 9.59
N LYS A 125 4.52 -2.61 10.81
CA LYS A 125 5.74 -2.53 11.61
C LYS A 125 6.34 -3.91 11.87
N ARG A 126 5.53 -4.85 12.37
CA ARG A 126 5.97 -6.22 12.70
C ARG A 126 6.57 -6.94 11.50
N PHE A 127 5.96 -6.85 10.33
CA PHE A 127 6.49 -7.52 9.14
C PHE A 127 7.75 -6.84 8.61
N ASN A 128 7.87 -5.51 8.68
CA ASN A 128 9.13 -4.84 8.36
C ASN A 128 10.28 -5.28 9.27
N GLU A 129 10.04 -5.38 10.57
CA GLU A 129 11.04 -5.92 11.52
C GLU A 129 11.40 -7.37 11.20
N THR A 130 10.41 -8.17 10.78
CA THR A 130 10.63 -9.57 10.36
C THR A 130 11.44 -9.68 9.07
N VAL A 131 11.25 -8.76 8.11
CA VAL A 131 12.08 -8.69 6.91
C VAL A 131 13.54 -8.43 7.30
N GLN A 132 13.78 -7.43 8.15
CA GLN A 132 15.14 -7.06 8.57
C GLN A 132 15.84 -8.12 9.41
N SER A 133 15.08 -8.84 10.26
CA SER A 133 15.65 -9.92 11.07
C SER A 133 15.94 -11.18 10.26
N ALA A 134 15.14 -11.47 9.23
CA ALA A 134 15.34 -12.62 8.35
C ALA A 134 16.40 -12.34 7.27
N ASP A 135 16.48 -11.13 6.72
CA ASP A 135 17.50 -10.72 5.76
C ASP A 135 17.81 -9.22 5.94
N ALA A 136 18.85 -8.90 6.69
CA ALA A 136 19.28 -7.52 6.93
C ALA A 136 19.71 -6.78 5.65
N ALA A 137 20.06 -7.52 4.60
CA ALA A 137 20.39 -6.97 3.29
C ALA A 137 19.15 -6.77 2.41
N GLN A 138 17.96 -7.21 2.81
CA GLN A 138 16.71 -6.90 2.11
C GLN A 138 16.28 -5.47 2.46
N PRO A 139 16.18 -4.58 1.46
CA PRO A 139 15.82 -3.20 1.75
C PRO A 139 14.37 -3.10 2.20
N VAL A 140 14.07 -2.15 3.08
CA VAL A 140 12.69 -1.83 3.47
C VAL A 140 12.15 -0.68 2.60
N ARG A 141 10.83 -0.60 2.45
CA ARG A 141 10.20 0.42 1.58
C ARG A 141 10.56 1.86 1.97
N SER A 142 10.83 2.13 3.26
CA SER A 142 11.33 3.41 3.76
C SER A 142 12.73 3.73 3.24
N GLU A 143 13.62 2.74 3.22
CA GLU A 143 15.00 2.90 2.71
C GLU A 143 15.00 3.19 1.20
N LEU A 144 14.05 2.60 0.45
CA LEU A 144 13.83 2.95 -0.95
C LEU A 144 13.32 4.39 -1.15
N ALA A 145 12.61 4.96 -0.17
CA ALA A 145 12.16 6.35 -0.25
C ALA A 145 13.33 7.31 0.02
N THR A 146 14.15 7.02 1.03
CA THR A 146 15.36 7.80 1.37
C THR A 146 16.39 7.75 0.24
N ALA A 147 16.61 6.58 -0.39
CA ALA A 147 17.54 6.46 -1.52
C ALA A 147 17.14 7.29 -2.76
N ASN A 148 15.86 7.64 -2.89
CA ASN A 148 15.36 8.50 -3.96
C ASN A 148 15.30 9.99 -3.56
N GLY A 149 15.82 10.37 -2.39
CA GLY A 149 15.80 11.75 -1.89
C GLY A 149 14.42 12.30 -1.56
N LEU A 150 13.44 11.41 -1.29
CA LEU A 150 12.06 11.79 -0.95
C LEU A 150 11.85 12.09 0.55
N ILE A 151 12.88 11.87 1.38
CA ILE A 151 12.94 12.17 2.81
C ILE A 151 14.35 12.68 3.13
#